data_AF-A0A4R3HTD2-F1
#
_entry.id   AF-A0A4R3HTD2-F1
#
_cell.length_a   1.000
_cell.length_b   1.000
_cell.length_c   1.000
_cell.angle_alpha   90.00
_cell.angle_beta   90.00
_cell.angle_gamma   90.00
#
_symmetry.space_group_name_H-M   'P 1'
#
loop_
_entity.id
_entity.type
_entity.pdbx_description
1 polymer ?
#
loop_
_entity_poly.entity_id
_entity_poly.type
_entity_poly.pdbx_seq_one_letter_code
_entity_poly.pdbx_strand_id
1 'polypeptide(L)'
;MNSSQPQLVKDGVAFTVSVEFVKHHCIVSRDALTTLASGSGQADLMRTYLAYEANINGIARRLIAAGVPGTPLELGPQNFKSSQI
;
A
#
# COMPACT_ATOMS: atom_id res chain seq x y z
N MET A 1 23.03 -3.38 -0.12
CA MET A 1 21.80 -4.12 0.25
C MET A 1 20.97 -3.19 1.12
N ASN A 2 19.73 -2.86 0.73
CA ASN A 2 18.68 -2.36 1.64
C ASN A 2 17.37 -2.38 0.86
N SER A 3 16.89 -3.61 0.61
CA SER A 3 15.50 -3.91 0.30
C SER A 3 14.72 -3.65 1.58
N SER A 4 14.09 -2.48 1.68
CA SER A 4 13.20 -2.14 2.78
C SER A 4 12.02 -3.09 2.74
N GLN A 5 12.13 -4.25 3.40
CA GLN A 5 11.07 -5.23 3.48
C GLN A 5 9.82 -4.58 4.09
N PRO A 6 8.61 -4.95 3.62
CA PRO A 6 7.37 -4.46 4.21
C PRO A 6 7.34 -4.77 5.71
N GLN A 7 6.87 -3.82 6.52
CA GLN A 7 6.81 -3.92 7.98
C GLN A 7 5.39 -3.64 8.46
N LEU A 8 4.92 -4.43 9.43
CA LEU A 8 3.69 -4.10 10.15
C LEU A 8 3.94 -2.86 11.02
N VAL A 9 3.05 -1.89 10.92
CA VAL A 9 3.03 -0.67 11.73
C VAL A 9 1.66 -0.47 12.34
N LYS A 10 1.53 0.48 13.28
CA LYS A 10 0.26 0.76 13.98
C LYS A 10 -0.91 1.01 13.01
N ASP A 11 -0.63 1.69 11.91
CA ASP A 11 -1.63 2.17 10.96
C ASP A 11 -1.83 1.25 9.74
N GLY A 12 -1.06 0.16 9.63
CA GLY A 12 -1.16 -0.81 8.53
C GLY A 12 0.16 -1.49 8.17
N VAL A 13 0.52 -1.50 6.89
CA VAL A 13 1.82 -2.04 6.41
C VAL A 13 2.62 -0.92 5.76
N ALA A 14 3.81 -0.66 6.29
CA ALA A 14 4.78 0.27 5.73
C ALA A 14 5.66 -0.45 4.69
N PHE A 15 5.86 0.18 3.55
CA PHE A 15 6.66 -0.36 2.45
C PHE A 15 7.37 0.76 1.68
N THR A 16 8.21 0.39 0.71
CA THR A 16 8.94 1.35 -0.11
C THR A 16 8.80 0.98 -1.58
N VAL A 17 8.49 1.96 -2.42
CA VAL A 17 8.54 1.83 -3.88
C VAL A 17 9.59 2.76 -4.45
N SER A 18 10.19 2.34 -5.57
CA SER A 18 11.08 3.20 -6.35
C SER A 18 10.32 3.76 -7.55
N VAL A 19 10.36 5.08 -7.72
CA VAL A 19 9.87 5.81 -8.90
C VAL A 19 11.01 6.71 -9.37
N GLU A 20 11.38 6.63 -10.65
CA GLU A 20 12.50 7.41 -11.21
C GLU A 20 13.80 7.33 -10.39
N PHE A 21 14.12 6.13 -9.89
CA PHE A 21 15.27 5.84 -9.00
C PHE A 21 15.23 6.48 -7.61
N VAL A 22 14.18 7.23 -7.28
CA VAL A 22 13.92 7.79 -5.95
C VAL A 22 13.09 6.80 -5.13
N LYS A 23 13.49 6.56 -3.88
CA LYS A 23 12.73 5.73 -2.94
C LYS A 23 11.65 6.56 -2.27
N HIS A 24 10.42 6.05 -2.27
CA HIS A 24 9.27 6.68 -1.62
C HIS A 24 8.72 5.77 -0.52
N HIS A 25 8.59 6.33 0.67
CA HIS A 25 7.98 5.66 1.81
C HIS A 25 6.46 5.70 1.69
N CYS A 26 5.83 4.53 1.81
CA CYS A 26 4.39 4.38 1.68
C CYS A 26 3.84 3.59 2.88
N ILE A 27 2.58 3.84 3.23
CA ILE A 27 1.82 3.04 4.17
C ILE A 27 0.51 2.66 3.48
N VAL A 28 0.18 1.37 3.43
CA VAL A 28 -1.18 0.95 3.14
C VAL A 28 -1.94 0.79 4.45
N SER A 29 -3.04 1.51 4.57
CA SER A 29 -3.83 1.55 5.80
C SER A 29 -4.43 0.19 6.14
N ARG A 30 -4.67 -0.06 7.43
CA ARG A 30 -5.43 -1.24 7.90
C ARG A 30 -6.76 -1.36 7.16
N ASP A 31 -7.50 -0.26 7.04
CA ASP A 31 -8.83 -0.26 6.42
C ASP A 31 -8.77 -0.63 4.93
N ALA A 32 -7.73 -0.19 4.22
CA ALA A 32 -7.50 -0.58 2.83
C ALA A 32 -7.24 -2.08 2.71
N LEU A 33 -6.39 -2.64 3.58
CA LEU A 33 -6.11 -4.07 3.61
C LEU A 33 -7.36 -4.88 3.98
N THR A 34 -8.14 -4.44 4.97
CA THR A 34 -9.41 -5.07 5.32
C THR A 34 -10.41 -5.04 4.16
N THR A 35 -10.45 -3.95 3.39
CA THR A 35 -11.28 -3.85 2.18
C THR A 35 -10.82 -4.84 1.10
N LEU A 36 -9.50 -5.00 0.91
CA LEU A 36 -8.94 -5.97 -0.04
C LEU A 36 -9.21 -7.42 0.38
N ALA A 37 -9.20 -7.71 1.69
CA ALA A 37 -9.40 -9.05 2.24
C ALA A 37 -10.84 -9.62 2.08
N SER A 38 -11.80 -8.84 1.56
CA SER A 38 -13.15 -9.31 1.18
C SER A 38 -13.94 -10.06 2.27
N GLY A 39 -13.78 -9.73 3.55
CA GLY A 39 -14.76 -10.10 4.60
C GLY A 39 -14.22 -10.57 5.96
N SER A 40 -14.86 -10.03 7.01
CA SER A 40 -15.11 -10.47 8.40
C SER A 40 -14.14 -11.41 9.17
N GLY A 41 -12.90 -11.58 8.73
CA GLY A 41 -11.84 -12.21 9.52
C GLY A 41 -10.92 -11.18 10.14
N GLN A 42 -10.19 -11.57 11.19
CA GLN A 42 -8.95 -10.89 11.56
C GLN A 42 -8.00 -11.04 10.36
N ALA A 43 -8.06 -10.09 9.42
CA ALA A 43 -7.20 -10.11 8.24
C ALA A 43 -5.77 -9.96 8.73
N ASP A 44 -4.96 -10.99 8.49
CA ASP A 44 -3.52 -10.89 8.67
C ASP A 44 -3.03 -9.86 7.65
N LEU A 45 -2.82 -8.63 8.13
CA LEU A 45 -2.50 -7.46 7.32
C LEU A 45 -1.25 -7.69 6.47
N MET A 46 -0.27 -8.43 7.00
CA MET A 46 0.94 -8.75 6.25
C MET A 46 0.65 -9.78 5.15
N ARG A 47 -0.12 -10.84 5.45
CA ARG A 47 -0.54 -11.79 4.40
C ARG A 47 -1.38 -11.11 3.31
N THR A 48 -2.31 -10.24 3.68
CA THR A 48 -3.10 -9.48 2.70
C THR A 48 -2.21 -8.55 1.89
N TYR A 49 -1.26 -7.84 2.51
CA TYR A 49 -0.30 -7.04 1.77
C TYR A 49 0.48 -7.90 0.77
N LEU A 50 1.04 -9.04 1.19
CA LEU A 50 1.82 -9.92 0.31
C LEU A 50 0.97 -10.48 -0.84
N ALA A 51 -0.29 -10.85 -0.58
CA ALA A 51 -1.20 -11.34 -1.61
C ALA A 51 -1.57 -10.27 -2.66
N TYR A 52 -1.60 -9.00 -2.26
CA TYR A 52 -1.98 -7.87 -3.13
C TYR A 52 -0.79 -6.94 -3.44
N GLU A 53 0.45 -7.37 -3.19
CA GLU A 53 1.63 -6.51 -3.20
C GLU A 53 1.82 -5.80 -4.53
N ALA A 54 1.66 -6.53 -5.64
CA ALA A 54 1.79 -5.96 -6.98
C ALA A 54 0.76 -4.85 -7.25
N ASN A 55 -0.48 -5.02 -6.79
CA ASN A 55 -1.53 -4.03 -6.97
C ASN A 55 -1.29 -2.79 -6.08
N ILE A 56 -0.97 -3.01 -4.80
CA ILE A 56 -0.65 -1.96 -3.82
C ILE A 56 0.53 -1.12 -4.31
N ASN A 57 1.61 -1.77 -4.75
CA ASN A 57 2.79 -1.09 -5.30
C ASN A 57 2.46 -0.32 -6.59
N GLY A 58 1.62 -0.89 -7.47
CA GLY A 58 1.18 -0.23 -8.70
C GLY A 58 0.40 1.05 -8.43
N ILE A 59 -0.54 1.02 -7.48
CA ILE A 59 -1.31 2.19 -7.05
C ILE A 59 -0.38 3.24 -6.41
N ALA A 60 0.51 2.84 -5.51
CA ALA A 60 1.47 3.75 -4.89
C ALA A 60 2.29 4.51 -5.94
N ARG A 61 2.84 3.80 -6.95
CA ARG A 61 3.60 4.43 -8.04
C ARG A 61 2.77 5.41 -8.86
N ARG A 62 1.49 5.09 -9.15
CA ARG A 62 0.58 6.00 -9.86
C ARG A 62 0.30 7.27 -9.05
N LEU A 63 0.07 7.15 -7.75
CA LEU A 63 -0.17 8.30 -6.86
C LEU A 63 1.09 9.19 -6.76
N ILE A 64 2.28 8.59 -6.64
CA ILE A 64 3.55 9.33 -6.66
C ILE A 64 3.72 10.08 -7.98
N ALA A 65 3.50 9.40 -9.11
CA ALA A 65 3.61 10.01 -10.44
C ALA A 65 2.57 11.12 -10.67
N ALA A 66 1.39 11.02 -10.03
CA ALA A 66 0.36 12.05 -10.03
C ALA A 66 0.66 13.23 -9.08
N GLY A 67 1.78 13.20 -8.35
CA GLY A 67 2.17 14.27 -7.43
C GLY A 67 1.33 14.33 -6.16
N VAL A 68 0.69 13.23 -5.76
CA VAL A 68 -0.12 13.19 -4.53
C VAL A 68 0.80 13.46 -3.33
N PRO A 69 0.53 14.49 -2.52
CA PRO A 69 1.38 14.86 -1.40
C PRO A 69 1.27 13.83 -0.26
N GLY A 70 2.37 13.62 0.47
CA GLY A 70 2.42 12.75 1.64
C GLY A 70 3.80 12.13 1.83
N THR A 71 4.33 12.16 3.05
CA THR A 71 5.56 11.44 3.40
C THR A 71 5.45 10.94 4.84
N PRO A 72 5.07 9.66 5.06
CA PRO A 72 4.83 8.63 4.05
C PRO A 72 3.55 8.88 3.22
N LEU A 73 3.53 8.41 1.97
CA LEU A 73 2.32 8.39 1.16
C LEU A 73 1.35 7.35 1.73
N GLU A 74 0.11 7.74 2.02
CA GLU A 74 -0.89 6.86 2.61
C GLU A 74 -1.89 6.33 1.57
N LEU A 75 -2.03 5.01 1.50
CA LEU A 75 -2.99 4.31 0.66
C LEU A 75 -4.21 3.91 1.50
N GLY A 76 -5.27 4.71 1.40
CA GLY A 76 -6.60 4.42 1.93
C GLY A 76 -7.47 3.55 1.01
N PRO A 77 -8.61 3.02 1.52
CA PRO A 77 -9.53 2.16 0.77
C PRO A 77 -9.99 2.74 -0.58
N GLN A 78 -10.18 4.06 -0.64
CA GLN A 78 -10.62 4.79 -1.84
C GLN A 78 -9.69 4.58 -3.04
N ASN A 79 -8.39 4.35 -2.80
CA ASN A 79 -7.42 4.12 -3.85
C ASN A 79 -7.62 2.75 -4.55
N PHE A 80 -8.33 1.83 -3.91
CA PHE A 80 -8.59 0.47 -4.40
C PHE A 80 -10.02 0.29 -4.94
N LYS A 81 -10.91 1.26 -4.72
CA LYS A 81 -12.32 1.19 -5.15
C LYS A 81 -12.55 1.47 -6.65
N SER A 82 -11.50 1.79 -7.42
CA SER A 82 -11.63 2.33 -8.79
C SER A 82 -11.24 1.37 -9.93
N SER A 83 -11.13 0.06 -9.68
CA SER A 83 -10.82 -0.94 -10.74
C SER A 83 -12.03 -1.77 -11.19
N GLN A 84 -13.25 -1.25 -11.07
CA GLN A 84 -14.41 -1.77 -11.82
C GLN A 84 -14.79 -0.79 -12.92
N ILE A 85 -14.04 -0.79 -14.02
CA ILE A 85 -14.52 -0.33 -15.33
C ILE A 85 -13.92 -1.23 -16.40
#